data_AF-A0A1F2VKX2-F1
#
_entry.id   AF-A0A1F2VKX2-F1
#
_cell.length_a   1.000
_cell.length_b   1.000
_cell.length_c   1.000
_cell.angle_alpha   90.00
_cell.angle_beta   90.00
_cell.angle_gamma   90.00
#
_symmetry.space_group_name_H-M   'P 1'
#
loop_
_entity.id
_entity.type
_entity.pdbx_description
1 polymer ?
#
loop_
_entity_poly.entity_id
_entity_poly.type
_entity_poly.pdbx_seq_one_letter_code
_entity_poly.pdbx_strand_id
1 'polypeptide(L)'
;MVLAIFAGGIGTSAAQAAPAPAQAADKGATVYAAQKCSMCHALDGKGQAKGPLDGVGSKLKGDEMRQWIVNPAEMTAKTKALRKPAMRAYPNLPKEDLDALVAFLQSKKKS
;
A
#
# COMPACT_ATOMS: atom_id res chain seq x y z
N MET A 1 44.75 -24.62 31.02
CA MET A 1 43.42 -25.26 31.10
C MET A 1 42.51 -24.30 31.86
N VAL A 2 41.88 -23.36 31.16
CA VAL A 2 41.13 -22.25 31.77
C VAL A 2 39.66 -22.43 31.45
N LEU A 3 38.88 -22.74 32.50
CA LEU A 3 37.46 -22.42 32.57
C LEU A 3 37.27 -20.90 32.42
N ALA A 4 36.36 -20.46 31.55
CA ALA A 4 35.83 -19.10 31.54
C ALA A 4 34.33 -19.15 31.18
N ILE A 5 33.42 -18.97 32.14
CA ILE A 5 32.81 -17.72 32.64
C ILE A 5 31.43 -17.47 31.99
N PHE A 6 30.42 -17.38 32.85
CA PHE A 6 29.11 -16.79 32.59
C PHE A 6 29.25 -15.30 32.24
N ALA A 7 28.61 -14.86 31.14
CA ALA A 7 28.11 -13.51 30.93
C ALA A 7 26.99 -13.64 29.86
N GLY A 8 25.73 -13.29 30.08
CA GLY A 8 25.27 -12.08 30.78
C GLY A 8 25.20 -10.93 29.79
N GLY A 9 24.15 -10.90 28.97
CA GLY A 9 23.66 -9.69 28.30
C GLY A 9 24.11 -9.47 26.84
N ILE A 10 23.18 -9.71 25.91
CA ILE A 10 22.98 -8.81 24.75
C ILE A 10 21.48 -8.79 24.45
N GLY A 11 20.77 -7.85 25.08
CA GLY A 11 19.47 -7.45 24.59
C GLY A 11 19.66 -6.69 23.29
N THR A 12 19.60 -7.38 22.15
CA THR A 12 19.37 -6.69 20.88
C THR A 12 17.90 -6.30 20.83
N SER A 13 17.59 -5.11 21.33
CA SER A 13 16.39 -4.39 20.90
C SER A 13 16.47 -4.28 19.38
N ALA A 14 15.74 -5.15 18.69
CA ALA A 14 15.36 -4.93 17.32
C ALA A 14 14.46 -3.69 17.30
N ALA A 15 15.09 -2.51 17.23
CA ALA A 15 14.44 -1.36 16.68
C ALA A 15 13.93 -1.81 15.31
N GLN A 16 12.62 -1.95 15.20
CA GLN A 16 11.94 -2.24 13.95
C GLN A 16 12.24 -1.06 13.05
N ALA A 17 13.34 -1.14 12.29
CA ALA A 17 13.62 -0.19 11.24
C ALA A 17 12.44 -0.27 10.29
N ALA A 18 11.81 0.88 10.03
CA ALA A 18 10.74 0.96 9.04
C ALA A 18 11.23 0.27 7.76
N PRO A 19 10.42 -0.60 7.13
CA PRO A 19 10.84 -1.32 5.95
C PRO A 19 11.33 -0.33 4.89
N ALA A 20 12.46 -0.64 4.26
CA ALA A 20 12.96 0.20 3.18
C ALA A 20 11.90 0.32 2.06
N PRO A 21 11.91 1.40 1.26
CA PRO A 21 10.80 1.75 0.38
C PRO A 21 10.42 0.67 -0.63
N ALA A 22 11.39 -0.13 -1.08
CA ALA A 22 11.15 -1.25 -1.98
C ALA A 22 10.37 -2.39 -1.28
N GLN A 23 10.75 -2.74 -0.06
CA GLN A 23 10.09 -3.76 0.76
C GLN A 23 8.66 -3.34 1.13
N ALA A 24 8.43 -2.06 1.37
CA ALA A 24 7.09 -1.50 1.56
C ALA A 24 6.24 -1.63 0.27
N ALA A 25 6.83 -1.39 -0.90
CA ALA A 25 6.13 -1.54 -2.18
C ALA A 25 5.79 -3.01 -2.50
N ASP A 26 6.66 -3.96 -2.17
CA ASP A 26 6.39 -5.39 -2.36
C ASP A 26 5.23 -5.88 -1.46
N LYS A 27 5.25 -5.49 -0.18
CA LYS A 27 4.12 -5.74 0.73
C LYS A 27 2.83 -5.12 0.18
N GLY A 28 2.91 -3.90 -0.36
CA GLY A 28 1.77 -3.23 -0.99
C GLY A 28 1.21 -3.97 -2.20
N ALA A 29 2.06 -4.57 -3.03
CA ALA A 29 1.65 -5.43 -4.13
C ALA A 29 0.90 -6.69 -3.63
N THR A 30 1.38 -7.30 -2.54
CA THR A 30 0.68 -8.42 -1.90
C THR A 30 -0.70 -8.00 -1.38
N VAL A 31 -0.80 -6.85 -0.71
CA VAL A 31 -2.07 -6.31 -0.22
C VAL A 31 -3.02 -6.01 -1.40
N TYR A 32 -2.53 -5.42 -2.48
CA TYR A 32 -3.30 -5.14 -3.70
C TYR A 32 -3.93 -6.43 -4.28
N ALA A 33 -3.16 -7.52 -4.30
CA ALA A 33 -3.64 -8.82 -4.76
C ALA A 33 -4.62 -9.47 -3.76
N ALA A 34 -4.32 -9.43 -2.46
CA ALA A 34 -5.15 -10.01 -1.40
C ALA A 34 -6.52 -9.34 -1.31
N GLN A 35 -6.55 -8.01 -1.44
CA GLN A 35 -7.78 -7.21 -1.43
C GLN A 35 -8.53 -7.22 -2.77
N LYS A 36 -8.02 -7.95 -3.78
CA LYS A 36 -8.62 -8.12 -5.10
C LYS A 36 -8.83 -6.81 -5.86
N CYS A 37 -7.93 -5.85 -5.67
CA CYS A 37 -8.00 -4.55 -6.33
C CYS A 37 -8.00 -4.67 -7.86
N SER A 38 -7.31 -5.68 -8.40
CA SER A 38 -7.26 -6.01 -9.84
C SER A 38 -8.60 -6.39 -10.46
N MET A 39 -9.60 -6.79 -9.67
CA MET A 39 -10.95 -7.08 -10.17
C MET A 39 -11.64 -5.83 -10.73
N CYS A 40 -11.27 -4.65 -10.21
CA CYS A 40 -11.85 -3.38 -10.62
C CYS A 40 -10.84 -2.45 -11.28
N HIS A 41 -9.55 -2.60 -11.01
CA HIS A 41 -8.50 -1.72 -11.50
C HIS A 41 -7.48 -2.45 -12.38
N ALA A 42 -6.94 -1.74 -13.35
CA ALA A 42 -5.83 -2.21 -14.16
C ALA A 42 -4.51 -1.56 -13.72
N LEU A 43 -3.45 -2.37 -13.68
CA LEU A 43 -2.07 -1.94 -13.48
C LEU A 43 -1.16 -2.80 -14.36
N ASP A 44 -0.19 -2.18 -15.02
CA ASP A 44 0.81 -2.85 -15.87
C ASP A 44 0.15 -3.82 -16.89
N GLY A 45 -0.98 -3.40 -17.47
CA GLY A 45 -1.76 -4.18 -18.43
C GLY A 45 -2.55 -5.36 -17.85
N LYS A 46 -2.61 -5.52 -16.52
CA LYS A 46 -3.34 -6.60 -15.84
C LYS A 46 -4.52 -6.06 -15.04
N GLY A 47 -5.65 -6.77 -15.08
CA GLY A 47 -6.87 -6.41 -14.33
C GLY A 47 -7.95 -5.77 -15.20
N GLN A 48 -8.83 -4.97 -14.60
CA GLN A 48 -9.97 -4.36 -15.30
C GLN A 48 -9.60 -3.01 -15.93
N ALA A 49 -9.47 -2.99 -17.25
CA ALA A 49 -9.06 -1.83 -18.05
C ALA A 49 -9.92 -0.57 -17.86
N LYS A 50 -11.20 -0.71 -17.44
CA LYS A 50 -12.08 0.42 -17.11
C LYS A 50 -11.68 1.20 -15.85
N GLY A 51 -10.73 0.71 -15.05
CA GLY A 51 -10.23 1.39 -13.85
C GLY A 51 -8.70 1.49 -13.84
N PRO A 52 -8.05 2.12 -14.83
CA PRO A 52 -6.60 2.13 -14.91
C PRO A 52 -5.99 2.94 -13.74
N LEU A 53 -4.98 2.37 -13.09
CA LEU A 53 -4.16 3.01 -12.07
C LEU A 53 -2.73 3.26 -12.56
N ASP A 54 -2.44 2.96 -13.82
CA ASP A 54 -1.15 3.29 -14.43
C ASP A 54 -0.90 4.80 -14.37
N GLY A 55 0.25 5.18 -13.83
CA GLY A 55 0.61 6.58 -13.60
C GLY A 55 -0.10 7.25 -12.43
N VAL A 56 -0.87 6.53 -11.59
CA VAL A 56 -1.52 7.10 -10.41
C VAL A 56 -0.52 7.76 -9.45
N GLY A 57 0.70 7.21 -9.37
CA GLY A 57 1.82 7.76 -8.59
C GLY A 57 2.29 9.14 -9.04
N SER A 58 1.96 9.55 -10.27
CA SER A 58 2.23 10.89 -10.79
C SER A 58 1.02 11.84 -10.62
N LYS A 59 -0.18 11.31 -10.34
CA LYS A 59 -1.44 12.07 -10.32
C LYS A 59 -1.90 12.42 -8.90
N LEU A 60 -1.74 11.48 -7.97
CA LEU A 60 -2.24 11.62 -6.61
C LEU A 60 -1.10 11.69 -5.60
N LYS A 61 -1.32 12.42 -4.50
CA LYS A 61 -0.44 12.37 -3.32
C LYS A 61 -0.79 11.16 -2.46
N GLY A 62 0.14 10.72 -1.62
CA GLY A 62 -0.06 9.54 -0.76
C GLY A 62 -1.28 9.65 0.15
N ASP A 63 -1.50 10.82 0.75
CA ASP A 63 -2.68 11.06 1.60
C ASP A 63 -3.99 10.98 0.80
N GLU A 64 -3.98 11.45 -0.44
CA GLU A 64 -5.15 11.39 -1.31
C GLU A 64 -5.45 9.95 -1.74
N MET A 65 -4.41 9.16 -2.04
CA MET A 65 -4.56 7.72 -2.29
C MET A 65 -5.12 6.99 -1.06
N ARG A 66 -4.65 7.35 0.14
CA ARG A 66 -5.20 6.80 1.39
C ARG A 66 -6.68 7.08 1.52
N GLN A 67 -7.11 8.31 1.25
CA GLN A 67 -8.52 8.69 1.28
C GLN A 67 -9.35 7.93 0.26
N TRP A 68 -8.83 7.70 -0.95
CA TRP A 68 -9.49 6.84 -1.93
C TRP A 68 -9.69 5.40 -1.43
N ILE A 69 -8.77 4.87 -0.62
CA ILE A 69 -8.86 3.51 -0.09
C ILE A 69 -9.83 3.43 1.10
N VAL A 70 -9.76 4.37 2.05
CA VAL A 70 -10.56 4.29 3.30
C VAL A 70 -11.92 4.99 3.21
N ASN A 71 -12.05 6.02 2.37
CA ASN A 71 -13.29 6.76 2.15
C ASN A 71 -13.49 7.14 0.66
N PRO A 72 -13.65 6.15 -0.23
CA PRO A 72 -13.86 6.39 -1.66
C PRO A 72 -15.13 7.20 -1.96
N ALA A 73 -16.17 7.10 -1.14
CA ALA A 73 -17.43 7.81 -1.37
C ALA A 73 -17.23 9.34 -1.29
N GLU A 74 -16.50 9.81 -0.28
CA GLU A 74 -16.15 11.22 -0.15
C GLU A 74 -15.24 11.68 -1.30
N MET A 75 -14.26 10.85 -1.67
CA MET A 75 -13.37 11.17 -2.79
C MET A 75 -14.11 11.22 -4.13
N THR A 76 -15.06 10.32 -4.39
CA THR A 76 -15.95 10.39 -5.55
C THR A 76 -16.79 11.66 -5.53
N ALA A 77 -17.31 12.08 -4.37
CA ALA A 77 -18.08 13.32 -4.27
C ALA A 77 -17.24 14.58 -4.57
N LYS A 78 -15.98 14.61 -4.10
CA LYS A 78 -15.01 15.68 -4.33
C LYS A 78 -14.54 15.76 -5.77
N THR A 79 -14.19 14.62 -6.36
CA THR A 79 -13.54 14.54 -7.69
C THR A 79 -14.51 14.28 -8.83
N LYS A 80 -15.78 13.99 -8.54
CA LYS A 80 -16.81 13.58 -9.51
C LYS A 80 -16.42 12.34 -10.33
N ALA A 81 -15.61 11.44 -9.78
CA ALA A 81 -15.29 10.16 -10.41
C ALA A 81 -16.46 9.16 -10.29
N LEU A 82 -17.43 9.26 -11.20
CA LEU A 82 -18.71 8.54 -11.16
C LEU A 82 -18.63 7.09 -11.72
N ARG A 83 -17.52 6.40 -11.51
CA ARG A 83 -17.34 5.01 -11.99
C ARG A 83 -18.25 4.05 -11.22
N LYS A 84 -18.88 3.11 -11.92
CA LYS A 84 -19.71 2.05 -11.33
C LYS A 84 -19.08 0.66 -11.51
N PRO A 85 -19.24 -0.27 -10.55
CA PRO A 85 -19.80 -0.04 -9.22
C PRO A 85 -18.90 0.88 -8.38
N ALA A 86 -19.48 1.51 -7.36
CA ALA A 86 -18.74 2.35 -6.42
C ALA A 86 -17.60 1.54 -5.80
N MET A 87 -16.45 2.17 -5.61
CA MET A 87 -15.32 1.52 -4.96
C MET A 87 -15.68 1.22 -3.50
N ARG A 88 -15.47 -0.03 -3.06
CA ARG A 88 -15.68 -0.39 -1.65
C ARG A 88 -14.66 0.33 -0.78
N ALA A 89 -15.07 0.72 0.42
CA ALA A 89 -14.17 1.29 1.42
C ALA A 89 -13.39 0.18 2.14
N TYR A 90 -12.16 0.50 2.53
CA TYR A 90 -11.26 -0.36 3.32
C TYR A 90 -10.82 0.32 4.62
N PRO A 91 -11.75 0.81 5.46
CA PRO A 91 -11.39 1.59 6.66
C PRO A 91 -10.67 0.76 7.72
N ASN A 92 -10.87 -0.57 7.70
CA ASN A 92 -10.32 -1.51 8.68
C ASN A 92 -9.03 -2.20 8.19
N LEU A 93 -8.43 -1.74 7.08
CA LEU A 93 -7.15 -2.27 6.63
C LEU A 93 -6.07 -1.88 7.66
N PRO A 94 -5.24 -2.81 8.15
CA PRO A 94 -4.18 -2.49 9.10
C PRO A 94 -3.31 -1.34 8.59
N LYS A 95 -2.89 -0.44 9.48
CA LYS A 95 -2.15 0.76 9.10
C LYS A 95 -0.92 0.45 8.24
N GLU A 96 -0.17 -0.58 8.60
CA GLU A 96 1.02 -0.99 7.84
C GLU A 96 0.68 -1.47 6.43
N ASP A 97 -0.42 -2.19 6.26
CA ASP A 97 -0.86 -2.69 4.96
C ASP A 97 -1.37 -1.55 4.08
N LEU A 98 -2.05 -0.58 4.68
CA LEU A 98 -2.49 0.63 4.00
C LEU A 98 -1.31 1.50 3.57
N ASP A 99 -0.31 1.68 4.44
CA ASP A 99 0.90 2.44 4.14
C ASP A 99 1.71 1.76 3.02
N ALA A 100 1.87 0.44 3.10
CA ALA A 100 2.53 -0.36 2.06
C ALA A 100 1.77 -0.28 0.73
N LEU A 101 0.43 -0.40 0.75
CA LEU A 101 -0.41 -0.28 -0.45
C LEU A 101 -0.29 1.10 -1.09
N VAL A 102 -0.27 2.17 -0.29
CA VAL A 102 -0.04 3.53 -0.79
C VAL A 102 1.35 3.65 -1.40
N ALA A 103 2.40 3.15 -0.75
CA ALA A 103 3.76 3.17 -1.28
C ALA A 103 3.87 2.43 -2.63
N PHE A 104 3.20 1.28 -2.76
CA PHE A 104 3.09 0.56 -4.03
C PHE A 104 2.40 1.38 -5.12
N LEU A 105 1.25 2.01 -4.84
CA LEU A 105 0.54 2.84 -5.82
C LEU A 105 1.33 4.10 -6.19
N GLN A 106 2.08 4.67 -5.25
CA GLN A 106 2.98 5.79 -5.50
C GLN A 106 4.16 5.43 -6.41
N SER A 107 4.59 4.16 -6.42
CA SER A 107 5.65 3.71 -7.32
C SER A 107 5.16 3.59 -8.78
N LYS A 108 3.84 3.52 -9.01
CA LYS A 108 3.20 3.46 -10.34
C LYS A 108 3.15 4.83 -11.00
N LYS A 109 4.31 5.40 -11.27
CA LYS A 109 4.48 6.67 -12.00
C LYS A 109 4.38 6.44 -13.49
N LYS A 110 3.92 7.46 -14.22
CA LYS A 110 3.91 7.44 -15.69
C LYS A 110 5.36 7.61 -16.14
N SER A 111 5.87 6.65 -16.93
CA SER A 111 7.14 6.79 -17.66
C SER A 111 7.05 7.86 -18.74
#